data_AF-A0A2W4SQN0-F1
#
_entry.id   AF-A0A2W4SQN0-F1
#
_cell.length_a   1.000
_cell.length_b   1.000
_cell.length_c   1.000
_cell.angle_alpha   90.00
_cell.angle_beta   90.00
_cell.angle_gamma   90.00
#
_symmetry.space_group_name_H-M   'P 1'
#
loop_
_entity.id
_entity.type
_entity.pdbx_description
1 polymer ?
#
loop_
_entity_poly.entity_id
_entity_poly.type
_entity_poly.pdbx_seq_one_letter_code
_entity_poly.pdbx_strand_id
1 'polypeptide(L)'
;MLELIKSELTRLFGPEFAQLAGTVYWTVIAPLFAQPTLAPLFIASSVLVGGAYLLRKSEPGSKSFLSRCFAFLVPRHIYGHRSAILDYKFYVATQYLLHFVKIAQFAVGVAAVLGIAEGVRRLLELILGPSDGTGQPGLIASIVFTVVMALAFDAARFLSHWVFHKSPVLWEFHKVHHSAEVLTPFTAFRAHPVDQFVEFLFRAIAVSAVSGAFGYFYPEGVEELTILGYSGITFIFHLTVHLRHSHIPVGFGRLSTILISPFMHQLHHSTAPEHFDKNFGFIFSFWDRLAGTLYVPRPDERFEVGLPDEADRFQSLWDLYVRPFGAATRALFAPRGSAGTGLG
;
A
#
# COMPACT_ATOMS: atom_id res chain seq x y z
N MET A 1 -7.70 -16.69 24.71
CA MET A 1 -8.73 -15.63 24.62
C MET A 1 -9.73 -15.93 23.51
N LEU A 2 -9.32 -16.06 22.23
CA LEU A 2 -10.22 -16.41 21.11
C LEU A 2 -10.95 -17.76 21.28
N GLU A 3 -10.25 -18.81 21.70
CA GLU A 3 -10.89 -20.11 22.01
C GLU A 3 -11.88 -20.03 23.18
N LEU A 4 -11.62 -19.12 24.14
CA LEU A 4 -12.51 -18.89 25.27
C LEU A 4 -13.79 -18.17 24.83
N ILE A 5 -13.66 -17.17 23.95
CA ILE A 5 -14.78 -16.45 23.33
C ILE A 5 -15.60 -17.40 22.45
N LYS A 6 -14.95 -18.24 21.64
CA LYS A 6 -15.62 -19.24 20.79
C LYS A 6 -16.39 -20.27 21.63
N SER A 7 -15.81 -20.72 22.74
CA SER A 7 -16.47 -21.61 23.70
C SER A 7 -17.70 -20.97 24.35
N GLU A 8 -17.60 -19.73 24.83
CA GLU A 8 -18.74 -19.01 25.41
C GLU A 8 -19.84 -18.71 24.38
N LEU A 9 -19.48 -18.31 23.16
CA LEU A 9 -20.44 -18.12 22.07
C LEU A 9 -21.16 -19.44 21.71
N THR A 10 -20.43 -20.56 21.70
CA THR A 10 -21.01 -21.89 21.46
C THR A 10 -21.99 -22.26 22.57
N ARG A 11 -21.65 -21.96 23.83
CA ARG A 11 -22.50 -22.22 25.00
C ARG A 11 -23.78 -21.38 24.99
N LEU A 12 -23.70 -20.11 24.60
CA LEU A 12 -24.81 -19.16 24.66
C LEU A 12 -25.73 -19.22 23.44
N PHE A 13 -25.19 -19.48 22.25
CA PHE A 13 -25.90 -19.32 20.97
C PHE A 13 -25.83 -20.56 20.06
N GLY A 14 -25.17 -21.63 20.51
CA GLY A 14 -25.02 -22.87 19.76
C GLY A 14 -23.81 -22.89 18.81
N PRO A 15 -23.43 -24.09 18.34
CA PRO A 15 -22.21 -24.30 17.55
C PRO A 15 -22.28 -23.66 16.17
N GLU A 16 -23.45 -23.65 15.53
CA GLU A 16 -23.66 -23.04 14.20
C GLU A 16 -23.41 -21.54 14.24
N PHE A 17 -23.97 -20.84 15.24
CA PHE A 17 -23.74 -19.41 15.43
C PHE A 17 -22.28 -19.10 15.75
N ALA A 18 -21.64 -19.89 16.63
CA ALA A 18 -20.23 -19.70 16.96
C ALA A 18 -19.30 -19.93 15.76
N GLN A 19 -19.64 -20.88 14.88
CA GLN A 19 -18.92 -21.12 13.63
C GLN A 19 -19.11 -19.97 12.63
N LEU A 20 -20.34 -19.46 12.48
CA LEU A 20 -20.62 -18.28 11.66
C LEU A 20 -19.88 -17.04 12.20
N ALA A 21 -19.97 -16.78 13.50
CA ALA A 21 -19.30 -15.66 14.14
C ALA A 21 -17.77 -15.76 14.02
N GLY A 22 -17.21 -16.96 14.16
CA GLY A 22 -15.78 -17.22 13.93
C GLY A 22 -15.40 -17.01 12.47
N THR A 23 -16.21 -17.46 11.53
CA THR A 23 -16.00 -17.25 10.09
C THR A 23 -16.03 -15.77 9.76
N VAL A 24 -17.06 -15.03 10.18
CA VAL A 24 -17.17 -13.58 10.01
C VAL A 24 -15.98 -12.88 10.67
N TYR A 25 -15.60 -13.27 11.88
CA TYR A 25 -14.44 -12.67 12.53
C TYR A 25 -13.17 -12.86 11.71
N TRP A 26 -12.82 -14.09 11.32
CA TRP A 26 -11.56 -14.35 10.63
C TRP A 26 -11.53 -13.90 9.18
N THR A 27 -12.67 -13.89 8.49
CA THR A 27 -12.74 -13.52 7.07
C THR A 27 -13.03 -12.04 6.86
N VAL A 28 -13.78 -11.41 7.76
CA VAL A 28 -14.20 -10.01 7.63
C VAL A 28 -13.49 -9.11 8.62
N ILE A 29 -13.39 -9.49 9.89
CA ILE A 29 -12.97 -8.57 10.96
C ILE A 29 -11.44 -8.58 11.17
N ALA A 30 -10.83 -9.75 11.29
CA ALA A 30 -9.40 -9.92 11.56
C ALA A 30 -8.52 -9.29 10.46
N PRO A 31 -8.83 -9.42 9.16
CA PRO A 31 -8.05 -8.77 8.11
C PRO A 31 -8.09 -7.23 8.16
N LEU A 32 -9.12 -6.64 8.76
CA LEU A 32 -9.21 -5.18 8.91
C LEU A 32 -8.22 -4.63 9.95
N PHE A 33 -7.85 -5.47 10.93
CA PHE A 33 -6.88 -5.14 11.97
C PHE A 33 -5.47 -5.62 11.61
N ALA A 34 -5.36 -6.65 10.78
CA ALA A 34 -4.08 -7.12 10.27
C ALA A 34 -3.53 -6.09 9.28
N GLN A 35 -2.59 -5.26 9.75
CA GLN A 35 -1.70 -4.51 8.87
C GLN A 35 -0.53 -5.44 8.57
N PRO A 36 -0.50 -6.11 7.41
CA PRO A 36 0.45 -7.19 7.16
C PRO A 36 1.90 -6.67 7.21
N THR A 37 2.09 -5.41 6.83
CA THR A 37 3.36 -4.68 6.96
C THR A 37 3.84 -4.59 8.41
N LEU A 38 2.98 -4.48 9.42
CA LEU A 38 3.37 -4.38 10.84
C LEU A 38 3.76 -5.72 11.47
N ALA A 39 3.80 -6.82 10.71
CA ALA A 39 4.30 -8.09 11.22
C ALA A 39 5.73 -7.92 11.78
N PRO A 40 6.05 -8.50 12.97
CA PRO A 40 7.36 -8.33 13.61
C PRO A 40 8.54 -8.66 12.69
N LEU A 41 8.36 -9.62 11.78
CA LEU A 41 9.34 -10.00 10.78
C LEU A 41 9.74 -8.84 9.86
N PHE A 42 8.77 -8.11 9.30
CA PHE A 42 9.06 -7.02 8.36
C PHE A 42 9.69 -5.82 9.07
N ILE A 43 9.26 -5.54 10.30
CA ILE A 43 9.92 -4.54 11.15
C ILE A 43 11.38 -4.94 11.41
N ALA A 44 11.61 -6.19 11.84
CA ALA A 44 12.95 -6.71 12.09
C ALA A 44 13.83 -6.64 10.84
N SER A 45 13.30 -7.03 9.67
CA SER A 45 14.04 -6.95 8.41
C SER A 45 14.45 -5.52 8.05
N SER A 46 13.57 -4.52 8.26
CA SER A 46 13.89 -3.12 8.01
C SER A 46 14.94 -2.58 9.00
N VAL A 47 14.87 -2.99 10.27
CA VAL A 47 15.90 -2.67 11.28
C VAL A 47 17.26 -3.27 10.89
N LEU A 48 17.29 -4.53 10.44
CA LEU A 48 18.51 -5.20 10.00
C LEU A 48 19.12 -4.50 8.78
N VAL A 49 18.31 -4.17 7.77
CA VAL A 49 18.77 -3.45 6.57
C VAL A 49 19.28 -2.06 6.94
N GLY A 50 18.59 -1.32 7.81
CA GLY A 50 19.03 -0.01 8.29
C GLY A 50 20.33 -0.08 9.10
N GLY A 51 20.49 -1.10 9.95
CA GLY A 51 21.73 -1.34 10.69
C GLY A 51 22.91 -1.70 9.77
N ALA A 52 22.67 -2.53 8.76
CA ALA A 52 23.66 -2.86 7.73
C ALA A 52 24.04 -1.64 6.89
N TYR A 53 23.09 -0.78 6.56
CA TYR A 53 23.35 0.50 5.88
C TYR A 53 24.27 1.38 6.72
N LEU A 54 23.98 1.53 8.03
CA LEU A 54 24.82 2.30 8.94
C LEU A 54 26.23 1.74 9.04
N LEU A 55 26.39 0.40 9.16
CA LEU A 55 27.70 -0.26 9.21
C LEU A 55 28.57 0.07 8.00
N ARG A 56 27.98 0.13 6.80
CA ARG A 56 28.71 0.46 5.56
C ARG A 56 29.13 1.92 5.47
N LYS A 57 28.43 2.82 6.16
CA LYS A 57 28.67 4.28 6.10
C LYS A 57 29.41 4.84 7.30
N SER A 58 29.47 4.11 8.41
CA SER A 58 30.05 4.60 9.67
C SER A 58 31.55 4.37 9.72
N GLU A 59 32.29 5.41 10.10
CA GLU A 59 33.66 5.26 10.59
C GLU A 59 33.65 4.75 12.05
N PRO A 60 34.73 4.08 12.52
CA PRO A 60 34.86 3.70 13.92
C PRO A 60 34.76 4.94 14.84
N GLY A 61 33.99 4.85 15.93
CA GLY A 61 33.80 5.96 16.86
C GLY A 61 33.77 5.49 18.31
N SER A 62 33.83 6.42 19.26
CA SER A 62 33.93 6.13 20.70
C SER A 62 32.66 5.55 21.33
N LYS A 63 31.49 5.75 20.71
CA LYS A 63 30.21 5.19 21.17
C LYS A 63 30.05 3.74 20.74
N SER A 64 29.39 2.94 21.57
CA SER A 64 29.03 1.56 21.22
C SER A 64 28.19 1.52 19.94
N PHE A 65 28.38 0.48 19.13
CA PHE A 65 27.64 0.31 17.87
C PHE A 65 26.13 0.31 18.08
N LEU A 66 25.63 -0.35 19.14
CA LEU A 66 24.21 -0.38 19.48
C LEU A 66 23.63 1.02 19.75
N SER A 67 24.38 1.89 20.46
CA SER A 67 23.95 3.26 20.70
C SER A 67 23.87 4.07 19.41
N ARG A 68 24.84 3.89 18.50
CA ARG A 68 24.84 4.54 17.17
C ARG A 68 23.67 4.03 16.31
N CYS A 69 23.43 2.72 16.29
CA CYS A 69 22.28 2.13 15.59
C CYS A 69 20.97 2.70 16.07
N PHE A 70 20.74 2.74 17.38
CA PHE A 70 19.50 3.28 17.93
C PHE A 70 19.30 4.75 17.54
N ALA A 71 20.34 5.58 17.68
CA ALA A 71 20.30 6.99 17.32
C ALA A 71 20.08 7.21 15.80
N PHE A 72 20.58 6.31 14.96
CA PHE A 72 20.41 6.36 13.51
C PHE A 72 19.04 5.85 13.05
N LEU A 73 18.53 4.77 13.63
CA LEU A 73 17.26 4.17 13.22
C LEU A 73 16.07 4.99 13.73
N VAL A 74 16.18 5.60 14.91
CA VAL A 74 15.11 6.40 15.53
C VAL A 74 15.61 7.79 15.93
N PRO A 75 16.01 8.64 14.97
CA PRO A 75 16.48 9.98 15.26
C PRO A 75 15.35 10.84 15.83
N ARG A 76 15.61 11.45 17.00
CA ARG A 76 14.61 12.24 17.74
C ARG A 76 14.01 13.39 16.93
N HIS A 77 14.81 14.04 16.08
CA HIS A 77 14.35 15.18 15.27
C HIS A 77 13.36 14.77 14.16
N ILE A 78 13.33 13.50 13.76
CA ILE A 78 12.35 12.95 12.80
C ILE A 78 11.16 12.37 13.54
N TYR A 79 11.40 11.45 14.48
CA TYR A 79 10.31 10.73 15.15
C TYR A 79 9.54 11.58 16.16
N GLY A 80 10.14 12.66 16.66
CA GLY A 80 9.50 13.69 17.49
C GLY A 80 9.03 14.90 16.69
N HIS A 81 9.17 14.90 15.36
CA HIS A 81 8.73 16.00 14.51
C HIS A 81 7.21 16.18 14.57
N ARG A 82 6.72 17.41 14.45
CA ARG A 82 5.27 17.72 14.48
C ARG A 82 4.48 16.91 13.44
N SER A 83 5.05 16.73 12.24
CA SER A 83 4.42 15.95 11.17
C SER A 83 4.34 14.46 11.51
N ALA A 84 5.40 13.89 12.10
CA ALA A 84 5.40 12.48 12.53
C ALA A 84 4.39 12.25 13.67
N ILE A 85 4.29 13.18 14.62
CA ILE A 85 3.27 13.13 15.68
C ILE A 85 1.86 13.15 15.09
N LEU A 86 1.65 13.95 14.02
CA LEU A 86 0.38 13.97 13.31
C LEU A 86 0.09 12.64 12.61
N ASP A 87 1.09 11.97 12.02
CA ASP A 87 0.94 10.62 11.46
C ASP A 87 0.46 9.62 12.51
N TYR A 88 1.04 9.64 13.72
CA TYR A 88 0.62 8.75 14.82
C TYR A 88 -0.83 9.00 15.23
N LYS A 89 -1.22 10.28 15.39
CA LYS A 89 -2.60 10.67 15.70
C LYS A 89 -3.55 10.24 14.59
N PHE A 90 -3.16 10.43 13.33
CA PHE A 90 -3.97 10.09 12.16
C PHE A 90 -4.15 8.58 12.04
N TYR A 91 -3.10 7.80 12.29
CA TYR A 91 -3.16 6.35 12.36
C TYR A 91 -4.17 5.89 13.42
N VAL A 92 -4.02 6.34 14.67
CA VAL A 92 -4.94 6.00 15.77
C VAL A 92 -6.38 6.40 15.41
N ALA A 93 -6.59 7.63 14.96
CA ALA A 93 -7.90 8.10 14.53
C ALA A 93 -8.48 7.22 13.41
N THR A 94 -7.70 6.88 12.38
CA THR A 94 -8.19 6.05 11.26
C THR A 94 -8.56 4.64 11.72
N GLN A 95 -7.78 4.03 12.61
CA GLN A 95 -8.05 2.66 13.08
C GLN A 95 -9.31 2.58 13.94
N TYR A 96 -9.59 3.59 14.77
CA TYR A 96 -10.72 3.54 15.70
C TYR A 96 -11.96 4.32 15.21
N LEU A 97 -11.81 5.45 14.54
CA LEU A 97 -12.93 6.29 14.11
C LEU A 97 -13.56 5.79 12.81
N LEU A 98 -12.75 5.30 11.87
CA LEU A 98 -13.21 4.94 10.53
C LEU A 98 -13.33 3.43 10.29
N HIS A 99 -13.28 2.63 11.36
CA HIS A 99 -13.42 1.17 11.28
C HIS A 99 -14.73 0.74 10.59
N PHE A 100 -15.85 1.41 10.86
CA PHE A 100 -17.13 1.14 10.18
C PHE A 100 -17.06 1.40 8.67
N VAL A 101 -16.33 2.44 8.25
CA VAL A 101 -16.10 2.73 6.83
C VAL A 101 -15.30 1.61 6.19
N LYS A 102 -14.24 1.12 6.85
CA LYS A 102 -13.45 -0.02 6.36
C LYS A 102 -14.28 -1.31 6.27
N ILE A 103 -15.18 -1.56 7.21
CA ILE A 103 -16.12 -2.69 7.16
C ILE A 103 -17.05 -2.57 5.94
N ALA A 104 -17.65 -1.39 5.74
CA ALA A 104 -18.53 -1.15 4.60
C ALA A 104 -17.79 -1.30 3.26
N GLN A 105 -16.57 -0.77 3.17
CA GLN A 105 -15.70 -0.94 2.00
C GLN A 105 -15.38 -2.40 1.73
N PHE A 106 -15.08 -3.18 2.77
CA PHE A 106 -14.82 -4.60 2.64
C PHE A 106 -16.06 -5.37 2.16
N ALA A 107 -17.25 -5.08 2.72
CA ALA A 107 -18.49 -5.74 2.31
C ALA A 107 -18.86 -5.45 0.85
N VAL A 108 -18.80 -4.18 0.42
CA VAL A 108 -18.97 -3.79 -0.98
C VAL A 108 -17.89 -4.45 -1.86
N GLY A 109 -16.69 -4.52 -1.32
CA GLY A 109 -15.54 -5.14 -1.95
C GLY A 109 -15.71 -6.61 -2.28
N VAL A 110 -16.19 -7.42 -1.33
CA VAL A 110 -16.43 -8.85 -1.55
C VAL A 110 -17.50 -9.07 -2.63
N ALA A 111 -18.60 -8.31 -2.59
CA ALA A 111 -19.64 -8.41 -3.60
C ALA A 111 -19.11 -8.03 -5.00
N ALA A 112 -18.33 -6.96 -5.09
CA ALA A 112 -17.69 -6.56 -6.34
C ALA A 112 -16.69 -7.61 -6.84
N VAL A 113 -15.89 -8.19 -5.95
CA VAL A 113 -14.90 -9.22 -6.30
C VAL A 113 -15.57 -10.46 -6.89
N LEU A 114 -16.59 -10.98 -6.22
CA LEU A 114 -17.33 -12.15 -6.68
C LEU A 114 -18.08 -11.87 -7.99
N GLY A 115 -18.71 -10.70 -8.10
CA GLY A 115 -19.43 -10.29 -9.30
C GLY A 115 -18.53 -10.14 -10.52
N ILE A 116 -17.35 -9.53 -10.36
CA ILE A 116 -16.38 -9.36 -11.44
C ILE A 116 -15.78 -10.71 -11.85
N ALA A 117 -15.36 -11.52 -10.88
CA ALA A 117 -14.77 -12.83 -11.16
C ALA A 117 -15.76 -13.73 -11.90
N GLU A 118 -17.02 -13.80 -11.44
CA GLU A 118 -18.07 -14.57 -12.09
C GLU A 118 -18.43 -14.01 -13.48
N GLY A 119 -18.46 -12.68 -13.61
CA GLY A 119 -18.69 -12.01 -14.90
C GLY A 119 -17.61 -12.36 -15.93
N VAL A 120 -16.34 -12.33 -15.53
CA VAL A 120 -15.21 -12.73 -16.39
C VAL A 120 -15.28 -14.22 -16.73
N ARG A 121 -15.58 -15.07 -15.76
CA ARG A 121 -15.74 -16.52 -15.99
C ARG A 121 -16.82 -16.80 -17.02
N ARG A 122 -18.01 -16.19 -16.87
CA ARG A 122 -19.12 -16.30 -17.84
C ARG A 122 -18.77 -15.76 -19.21
N LEU A 123 -18.04 -14.64 -19.27
CA LEU A 123 -17.58 -14.10 -20.54
C LEU A 123 -16.66 -15.09 -21.27
N LEU A 124 -15.75 -15.74 -20.55
CA LEU A 124 -14.89 -16.77 -21.12
C LEU A 124 -15.70 -18.00 -21.56
N GLU A 125 -16.70 -18.42 -20.79
CA GLU A 125 -17.61 -19.51 -21.21
C GLU A 125 -18.37 -19.18 -22.50
N LEU A 126 -18.78 -17.92 -22.67
CA LEU A 126 -19.46 -17.47 -23.90
C LEU A 126 -18.51 -17.46 -25.11
N ILE A 127 -17.24 -17.14 -24.92
CA ILE A 127 -16.25 -17.00 -26.01
C ILE A 127 -15.62 -18.34 -26.38
N LEU A 128 -15.25 -19.14 -25.37
CA LEU A 128 -14.46 -20.36 -25.51
C LEU A 128 -15.30 -21.64 -25.39
N GLY A 129 -16.57 -21.52 -24.97
CA GLY A 129 -17.43 -22.64 -24.63
C GLY A 129 -17.35 -23.00 -23.15
N PRO A 130 -18.19 -23.95 -22.67
CA PRO A 130 -18.13 -24.40 -21.29
C PRO A 130 -16.75 -24.94 -20.94
N SER A 131 -16.25 -24.61 -19.76
CA SER A 131 -15.05 -25.25 -19.22
C SER A 131 -15.28 -26.75 -19.13
N ASP A 132 -14.30 -27.55 -19.56
CA ASP A 132 -14.36 -29.00 -19.37
C ASP A 132 -14.29 -29.39 -17.88
N GLY A 133 -13.95 -28.44 -17.01
CA GLY A 133 -13.91 -28.60 -15.56
C GLY A 133 -12.89 -29.62 -15.07
N THR A 134 -11.98 -30.06 -15.94
CA THR A 134 -11.00 -31.11 -15.62
C THR A 134 -9.65 -30.54 -15.18
N GLY A 135 -9.48 -29.21 -15.26
CA GLY A 135 -8.27 -28.53 -14.86
C GLY A 135 -7.96 -28.72 -13.38
N GLN A 136 -7.00 -29.60 -13.08
CA GLN A 136 -6.38 -29.70 -11.75
C GLN A 136 -5.14 -28.80 -11.75
N PRO A 137 -5.06 -27.79 -10.87
CA PRO A 137 -3.91 -26.90 -10.84
C PRO A 137 -2.66 -27.63 -10.32
N GLY A 138 -1.74 -27.94 -11.23
CA GLY A 138 -0.39 -28.34 -10.87
C GLY A 138 0.47 -27.16 -10.44
N LEU A 139 1.70 -27.44 -10.00
CA LEU A 139 2.68 -26.42 -9.57
C LEU A 139 2.87 -25.29 -10.61
N ILE A 140 2.88 -25.63 -11.90
CA ILE A 140 3.02 -24.63 -12.97
C ILE A 140 1.84 -23.65 -12.96
N ALA A 141 0.61 -24.14 -12.79
CA ALA A 141 -0.58 -23.29 -12.72
C ALA A 141 -0.51 -22.35 -11.51
N SER A 142 -0.09 -22.84 -10.35
CA SER A 142 0.12 -22.02 -9.15
C SER A 142 1.23 -20.98 -9.33
N ILE A 143 2.36 -21.33 -9.97
CA ILE A 143 3.43 -20.37 -10.28
C ILE A 143 2.90 -19.26 -11.19
N VAL A 144 2.25 -19.64 -12.29
CA VAL A 144 1.70 -18.67 -13.26
C VAL A 144 0.64 -17.81 -12.59
N PHE A 145 -0.28 -18.41 -11.83
CA PHE A 145 -1.29 -17.68 -11.08
C PHE A 145 -0.67 -16.68 -10.11
N THR A 146 0.35 -17.08 -9.35
CA THR A 146 1.08 -16.19 -8.42
C THR A 146 1.70 -15.01 -9.14
N VAL A 147 2.39 -15.25 -10.25
CA VAL A 147 3.04 -14.18 -11.03
C VAL A 147 2.02 -13.23 -11.64
N VAL A 148 0.98 -13.77 -12.30
CA VAL A 148 -0.05 -12.95 -12.93
C VAL A 148 -0.84 -12.17 -11.89
N MET A 149 -1.13 -12.77 -10.73
CA MET A 149 -1.82 -12.10 -9.64
C MET A 149 -0.98 -10.96 -9.06
N ALA A 150 0.31 -11.19 -8.81
CA ALA A 150 1.22 -10.15 -8.35
C ALA A 150 1.36 -9.00 -9.37
N LEU A 151 1.43 -9.31 -10.67
CA LEU A 151 1.47 -8.30 -11.73
C LEU A 151 0.18 -7.49 -11.82
N ALA A 152 -0.98 -8.13 -11.72
CA ALA A 152 -2.28 -7.45 -11.74
C ALA A 152 -2.47 -6.56 -10.50
N PHE A 153 -2.09 -7.07 -9.32
CA PHE A 153 -2.06 -6.30 -8.09
C PHE A 153 -1.15 -5.07 -8.22
N ASP A 154 0.08 -5.25 -8.71
CA ASP A 154 1.04 -4.16 -8.82
C ASP A 154 0.63 -3.12 -9.87
N ALA A 155 0.10 -3.57 -11.01
CA ALA A 155 -0.44 -2.70 -12.05
C ALA A 155 -1.61 -1.85 -11.53
N ALA A 156 -2.53 -2.46 -10.76
CA ALA A 156 -3.63 -1.73 -10.14
C ALA A 156 -3.13 -0.65 -9.17
N ARG A 157 -2.13 -0.97 -8.35
CA ARG A 157 -1.51 0.01 -7.45
C ARG A 157 -0.84 1.13 -8.22
N PHE A 158 -0.04 0.82 -9.22
CA PHE A 158 0.58 1.82 -10.11
C PHE A 158 -0.47 2.73 -10.76
N LEU A 159 -1.51 2.15 -11.37
CA LEU A 159 -2.55 2.92 -12.06
C LEU A 159 -3.32 3.83 -11.10
N SER A 160 -3.74 3.32 -9.94
CA SER A 160 -4.42 4.15 -8.93
C SER A 160 -3.54 5.33 -8.48
N HIS A 161 -2.24 5.08 -8.27
CA HIS A 161 -1.29 6.08 -7.80
C HIS A 161 -1.03 7.14 -8.88
N TRP A 162 -0.83 6.72 -10.12
CA TRP A 162 -0.74 7.61 -11.26
C TRP A 162 -2.01 8.47 -11.40
N VAL A 163 -3.20 7.88 -11.27
CA VAL A 163 -4.47 8.62 -11.33
C VAL A 163 -4.61 9.63 -10.19
N PHE A 164 -4.13 9.31 -8.98
CA PHE A 164 -4.11 10.26 -7.85
C PHE A 164 -3.30 11.51 -8.16
N HIS A 165 -2.17 11.37 -8.84
CA HIS A 165 -1.35 12.51 -9.25
C HIS A 165 -1.93 13.28 -10.44
N LYS A 166 -2.52 12.59 -11.42
CA LYS A 166 -2.96 13.20 -12.67
C LYS A 166 -4.35 13.82 -12.62
N SER A 167 -5.19 13.42 -11.66
CA SER A 167 -6.50 14.02 -11.45
C SER A 167 -6.40 15.16 -10.43
N PRO A 168 -6.70 16.43 -10.79
CA PRO A 168 -6.67 17.54 -9.83
C PRO A 168 -7.56 17.32 -8.61
N VAL A 169 -8.67 16.60 -8.77
CA VAL A 169 -9.61 16.27 -7.69
C VAL A 169 -9.02 15.22 -6.74
N LEU A 170 -8.44 14.15 -7.29
CA LEU A 170 -7.86 13.08 -6.47
C LEU A 170 -6.54 13.51 -5.84
N TRP A 171 -5.81 14.40 -6.50
CA TRP A 171 -4.59 14.99 -5.97
C TRP A 171 -4.84 15.73 -4.65
N GLU A 172 -5.96 16.45 -4.49
CA GLU A 172 -6.27 17.13 -3.22
C GLU A 172 -6.41 16.16 -2.03
N PHE A 173 -6.83 14.92 -2.28
CA PHE A 173 -6.83 13.87 -1.25
C PHE A 173 -5.44 13.27 -1.08
N HIS A 174 -4.72 13.04 -2.18
CA HIS A 174 -3.39 12.44 -2.15
C HIS A 174 -2.31 13.36 -1.57
N LYS A 175 -2.50 14.68 -1.62
CA LYS A 175 -1.71 15.66 -0.87
C LYS A 175 -1.66 15.35 0.62
N VAL A 176 -2.67 14.71 1.21
CA VAL A 176 -2.59 14.26 2.61
C VAL A 176 -1.38 13.36 2.82
N HIS A 177 -1.09 12.44 1.90
CA HIS A 177 0.07 11.57 1.93
C HIS A 177 1.38 12.33 1.70
N HIS A 178 1.39 13.20 0.70
CA HIS A 178 2.57 14.02 0.34
C HIS A 178 2.88 15.15 1.30
N SER A 179 1.92 15.56 2.16
CA SER A 179 2.10 16.65 3.12
C SER A 179 3.01 16.32 4.30
N ALA A 180 3.55 15.10 4.38
CA ALA A 180 4.47 14.71 5.43
C ALA A 180 5.83 15.43 5.27
N GLU A 181 6.17 16.29 6.25
CA GLU A 181 7.44 17.06 6.28
C GLU A 181 8.65 16.18 6.69
N VAL A 182 8.40 14.98 7.22
CA VAL A 182 9.41 13.95 7.49
C VAL A 182 8.81 12.57 7.24
N LEU A 183 9.62 11.59 6.84
CA LEU A 183 9.16 10.23 6.59
C LEU A 183 9.47 9.31 7.77
N THR A 184 8.44 8.63 8.27
CA THR A 184 8.56 7.50 9.20
C THR A 184 7.69 6.36 8.70
N PRO A 185 7.88 5.10 9.18
CA PRO A 185 7.01 4.01 8.76
C PRO A 185 5.51 4.28 9.00
N PHE A 186 5.16 5.19 9.91
CA PHE A 186 3.78 5.61 10.12
C PHE A 186 3.22 6.49 9.00
N THR A 187 4.06 7.18 8.23
CA THR A 187 3.66 7.97 7.07
C THR A 187 2.99 7.11 6.00
N ALA A 188 3.30 5.82 5.93
CA ALA A 188 2.59 4.85 5.08
C ALA A 188 1.07 4.79 5.39
N PHE A 189 0.67 5.13 6.62
CA PHE A 189 -0.74 5.17 7.04
C PHE A 189 -1.37 6.56 6.97
N ARG A 190 -0.61 7.60 6.59
CA ARG A 190 -1.12 8.94 6.30
C ARG A 190 -1.78 8.95 4.92
N ALA A 191 -2.77 8.08 4.71
CA ALA A 191 -3.48 7.92 3.43
C ALA A 191 -4.95 8.28 3.63
N HIS A 192 -5.47 9.20 2.82
CA HIS A 192 -6.85 9.64 2.95
C HIS A 192 -7.82 8.46 2.69
N PRO A 193 -8.96 8.35 3.39
CA PRO A 193 -9.93 7.26 3.16
C PRO A 193 -10.46 7.17 1.72
N VAL A 194 -10.52 8.30 1.01
CA VAL A 194 -10.89 8.34 -0.42
C VAL A 194 -9.82 7.64 -1.27
N ASP A 195 -8.54 7.94 -1.07
CA ASP A 195 -7.43 7.26 -1.76
C ASP A 195 -7.48 5.76 -1.50
N GLN A 196 -7.67 5.36 -0.23
CA GLN A 196 -7.79 3.94 0.14
C GLN A 196 -8.95 3.26 -0.57
N PHE A 197 -10.10 3.93 -0.68
CA PHE A 197 -11.26 3.39 -1.38
C PHE A 197 -11.04 3.26 -2.88
N VAL A 198 -10.51 4.30 -3.53
CA VAL A 198 -10.26 4.28 -4.97
C VAL A 198 -9.20 3.24 -5.30
N GLU A 199 -8.08 3.19 -4.55
CA GLU A 199 -7.07 2.14 -4.72
C GLU A 199 -7.65 0.74 -4.53
N PHE A 200 -8.50 0.56 -3.52
CA PHE A 200 -9.21 -0.69 -3.31
C PHE A 200 -10.03 -1.11 -4.55
N LEU A 201 -10.76 -0.19 -5.19
CA LEU A 201 -11.54 -0.50 -6.39
C LEU A 201 -10.65 -0.95 -7.56
N PHE A 202 -9.54 -0.24 -7.81
CA PHE A 202 -8.57 -0.65 -8.85
C PHE A 202 -8.05 -2.06 -8.60
N ARG A 203 -7.63 -2.34 -7.36
CA ARG A 203 -7.14 -3.66 -6.98
C ARG A 203 -8.21 -4.73 -7.08
N ALA A 204 -9.41 -4.46 -6.58
CA ALA A 204 -10.54 -5.39 -6.62
C ALA A 204 -10.86 -5.78 -8.06
N ILE A 205 -10.91 -4.83 -8.99
CA ILE A 205 -11.14 -5.12 -10.41
C ILE A 205 -10.03 -6.01 -10.98
N ALA A 206 -8.77 -5.62 -10.81
CA ALA A 206 -7.65 -6.34 -11.42
C ALA A 206 -7.49 -7.77 -10.88
N VAL A 207 -7.50 -7.93 -9.56
CA VAL A 207 -7.38 -9.24 -8.89
C VAL A 207 -8.55 -10.14 -9.26
N SER A 208 -9.78 -9.62 -9.24
CA SER A 208 -10.98 -10.43 -9.56
C SER A 208 -11.04 -10.84 -11.01
N ALA A 209 -10.56 -10.01 -11.94
CA ALA A 209 -10.46 -10.38 -13.34
C ALA A 209 -9.50 -11.56 -13.54
N VAL A 210 -8.35 -11.55 -12.86
CA VAL A 210 -7.41 -12.69 -12.88
C VAL A 210 -8.05 -13.92 -12.23
N SER A 211 -8.68 -13.77 -11.06
CA SER A 211 -9.36 -14.88 -10.37
C SER A 211 -10.47 -15.50 -11.23
N GLY A 212 -11.29 -14.69 -11.91
CA GLY A 212 -12.33 -15.17 -12.83
C GLY A 212 -11.75 -15.88 -14.05
N ALA A 213 -10.66 -15.35 -14.60
CA ALA A 213 -9.97 -15.96 -15.75
C ALA A 213 -9.36 -17.32 -15.39
N PHE A 214 -8.70 -17.44 -14.24
CA PHE A 214 -8.17 -18.73 -13.78
C PHE A 214 -9.30 -19.67 -13.33
N GLY A 215 -10.36 -19.14 -12.71
CA GLY A 215 -11.54 -19.93 -12.31
C GLY A 215 -12.29 -20.55 -13.48
N TYR A 216 -12.16 -19.98 -14.70
CA TYR A 216 -12.63 -20.64 -15.92
C TYR A 216 -11.85 -21.93 -16.21
N PHE A 217 -10.52 -21.89 -16.14
CA PHE A 217 -9.66 -23.07 -16.41
C PHE A 217 -9.60 -24.06 -15.24
N TYR A 218 -9.77 -23.57 -14.02
CA TYR A 218 -9.64 -24.32 -12.77
C TYR A 218 -10.84 -24.01 -11.85
N PRO A 219 -12.02 -24.63 -12.08
CA PRO A 219 -13.23 -24.31 -11.33
C PRO A 219 -13.15 -24.58 -9.83
N GLU A 220 -12.34 -25.56 -9.43
CA GLU A 220 -12.04 -25.87 -8.02
C GLU A 220 -11.07 -24.86 -7.39
N GLY A 221 -10.58 -23.89 -8.17
CA GLY A 221 -9.66 -22.84 -7.75
C GLY A 221 -8.20 -23.11 -8.09
N VAL A 222 -7.36 -22.08 -7.98
CA VAL A 222 -5.90 -22.17 -8.04
C VAL A 222 -5.33 -21.48 -6.82
N GLU A 223 -4.41 -22.15 -6.13
CA GLU A 223 -3.74 -21.57 -4.99
C GLU A 223 -2.51 -20.77 -5.41
N GLU A 224 -2.36 -19.59 -4.79
CA GLU A 224 -1.15 -18.80 -4.87
C GLU A 224 -0.03 -19.46 -4.05
N LEU A 225 1.21 -19.38 -4.53
CA LEU A 225 2.38 -19.76 -3.76
C LEU A 225 2.62 -18.74 -2.65
N THR A 226 2.59 -19.20 -1.40
CA THR A 226 2.76 -18.34 -0.24
C THR A 226 4.04 -18.64 0.54
N ILE A 227 4.56 -17.61 1.21
CA ILE A 227 5.64 -17.69 2.19
C ILE A 227 5.08 -17.13 3.50
N LEU A 228 5.01 -17.97 4.54
CA LEU A 228 4.45 -17.58 5.85
C LEU A 228 3.04 -16.97 5.77
N GLY A 229 2.21 -17.43 4.81
CA GLY A 229 0.85 -16.94 4.59
C GLY A 229 0.74 -15.66 3.75
N TYR A 230 1.84 -15.16 3.20
CA TYR A 230 1.87 -14.02 2.28
C TYR A 230 2.13 -14.51 0.86
N SER A 231 1.51 -13.89 -0.15
CA SER A 231 1.92 -14.02 -1.56
C SER A 231 3.46 -13.97 -1.68
N GLY A 232 4.07 -14.96 -2.33
CA GLY A 232 5.53 -15.10 -2.34
C GLY A 232 6.29 -13.87 -2.86
N ILE A 233 5.78 -13.21 -3.91
CA ILE A 233 6.37 -11.99 -4.47
C ILE A 233 6.18 -10.81 -3.50
N THR A 234 4.96 -10.69 -2.97
CA THR A 234 4.60 -9.63 -2.03
C THR A 234 5.43 -9.74 -0.74
N PHE A 235 5.66 -10.95 -0.24
CA PHE A 235 6.50 -11.22 0.93
C PHE A 235 7.90 -10.63 0.77
N ILE A 236 8.54 -10.88 -0.37
CA ILE A 236 9.90 -10.39 -0.65
C ILE A 236 9.92 -8.86 -0.64
N PHE A 237 8.95 -8.22 -1.26
CA PHE A 237 8.81 -6.75 -1.22
C PHE A 237 8.65 -6.22 0.21
N HIS A 238 7.84 -6.89 1.02
CA HIS A 238 7.55 -6.48 2.40
C HIS A 238 8.78 -6.47 3.31
N LEU A 239 9.87 -7.18 2.97
CA LEU A 239 11.13 -7.14 3.71
C LEU A 239 11.78 -5.74 3.74
N THR A 240 11.39 -4.83 2.85
CA THR A 240 11.94 -3.46 2.79
C THR A 240 10.87 -2.38 2.84
N VAL A 241 9.60 -2.75 3.00
CA VAL A 241 8.46 -1.82 2.84
C VAL A 241 8.50 -0.64 3.80
N HIS A 242 8.94 -0.82 5.05
CA HIS A 242 9.02 0.29 6.02
C HIS A 242 10.10 1.30 5.70
N LEU A 243 11.13 0.90 4.95
CA LEU A 243 12.22 1.80 4.59
C LEU A 243 11.77 2.84 3.57
N ARG A 244 10.76 2.54 2.75
CA ARG A 244 10.25 3.46 1.72
C ARG A 244 9.67 4.74 2.31
N HIS A 245 9.19 4.68 3.55
CA HIS A 245 8.80 5.82 4.36
C HIS A 245 9.76 5.94 5.54
N SER A 246 11.01 6.26 5.29
CA SER A 246 12.01 6.52 6.32
C SER A 246 13.06 7.50 5.80
N HIS A 247 13.97 7.94 6.66
CA HIS A 247 15.12 8.76 6.28
C HIS A 247 16.33 7.95 5.78
N ILE A 248 16.19 6.62 5.63
CA ILE A 248 17.30 5.72 5.31
C ILE A 248 17.27 5.43 3.78
N PRO A 249 18.19 6.01 2.98
CA PRO A 249 18.11 6.02 1.52
C PRO A 249 18.66 4.71 0.93
N VAL A 250 17.88 3.63 1.04
CA VAL A 250 18.24 2.33 0.49
C VAL A 250 17.81 2.23 -0.97
N GLY A 251 18.79 2.31 -1.88
CA GLY A 251 18.62 1.99 -3.30
C GLY A 251 18.93 0.53 -3.63
N PHE A 252 18.41 0.03 -4.75
CA PHE A 252 18.70 -1.33 -5.25
C PHE A 252 19.72 -1.37 -6.40
N GLY A 253 20.42 -0.25 -6.66
CA GLY A 253 21.41 -0.16 -7.73
C GLY A 253 20.80 -0.45 -9.10
N ARG A 254 21.38 -1.40 -9.85
CA ARG A 254 20.87 -1.78 -11.19
C ARG A 254 19.46 -2.37 -11.13
N LEU A 255 19.08 -3.00 -10.02
CA LEU A 255 17.73 -3.57 -9.86
C LEU A 255 16.64 -2.49 -9.76
N SER A 256 17.00 -1.24 -9.45
CA SER A 256 16.06 -0.10 -9.44
C SER A 256 15.39 0.16 -10.80
N THR A 257 15.91 -0.45 -11.87
CA THR A 257 15.34 -0.37 -13.23
C THR A 257 14.15 -1.29 -13.46
N ILE A 258 13.91 -2.26 -12.56
CA ILE A 258 12.83 -3.26 -12.61
C ILE A 258 12.04 -3.27 -11.30
N LEU A 259 12.68 -3.02 -10.16
CA LEU A 259 12.07 -2.96 -8.82
C LEU A 259 12.08 -1.53 -8.27
N ILE A 260 11.02 -1.14 -7.58
CA ILE A 260 10.98 0.11 -6.83
C ILE A 260 11.80 -0.07 -5.55
N SER A 261 12.84 0.74 -5.40
CA SER A 261 13.63 0.78 -4.17
C SER A 261 13.03 1.74 -3.15
N PRO A 262 13.28 1.53 -1.84
CA PRO A 262 12.89 2.48 -0.79
C PRO A 262 13.25 3.92 -1.12
N PHE A 263 14.48 4.16 -1.62
CA PHE A 263 14.94 5.51 -1.94
C PHE A 263 14.22 6.15 -3.13
N MET A 264 13.77 5.36 -4.11
CA MET A 264 12.94 5.87 -5.22
C MET A 264 11.57 6.35 -4.71
N HIS A 265 10.98 5.64 -3.75
CA HIS A 265 9.72 6.06 -3.12
C HIS A 265 9.91 7.30 -2.24
N GLN A 266 11.02 7.39 -1.50
CA GLN A 266 11.34 8.60 -0.73
C GLN A 266 11.46 9.82 -1.66
N LEU A 267 12.12 9.67 -2.81
CA LEU A 267 12.28 10.73 -3.80
C LEU A 267 10.94 11.17 -4.41
N HIS A 268 10.00 10.25 -4.57
CA HIS A 268 8.66 10.58 -5.03
C HIS A 268 7.92 11.57 -4.09
N HIS A 269 8.28 11.61 -2.81
CA HIS A 269 7.78 12.61 -1.85
C HIS A 269 8.54 13.94 -1.89
N SER A 270 9.52 14.09 -2.78
CA SER A 270 10.39 15.25 -2.81
C SER A 270 9.64 16.52 -3.21
N THR A 271 10.09 17.64 -2.65
CA THR A 271 9.64 19.00 -3.01
C THR A 271 10.33 19.57 -4.25
N ALA A 272 11.30 18.87 -4.84
CA ALA A 272 12.10 19.38 -5.94
C ALA A 272 11.34 19.21 -7.29
N PRO A 273 11.22 20.28 -8.11
CA PRO A 273 10.51 20.23 -9.40
C PRO A 273 10.88 19.08 -10.34
N GLU A 274 12.16 18.72 -10.38
CA GLU A 274 12.67 17.61 -11.20
C GLU A 274 12.15 16.23 -10.78
N HIS A 275 11.66 16.09 -9.55
CA HIS A 275 11.16 14.83 -8.98
C HIS A 275 9.65 14.67 -9.09
N PHE A 276 8.91 15.71 -9.49
CA PHE A 276 7.47 15.61 -9.57
C PHE A 276 7.01 14.63 -10.65
N ASP A 277 5.92 13.95 -10.32
CA ASP A 277 5.35 12.88 -11.14
C ASP A 277 6.35 11.78 -11.53
N LYS A 278 7.27 11.44 -10.62
CA LYS A 278 8.20 10.32 -10.78
C LYS A 278 7.88 9.17 -9.84
N ASN A 279 8.19 7.94 -10.27
CA ASN A 279 8.19 6.72 -9.44
C ASN A 279 6.86 6.38 -8.75
N PHE A 280 5.79 6.19 -9.52
CA PHE A 280 4.48 5.77 -9.03
C PHE A 280 4.38 4.27 -8.70
N GLY A 281 5.32 3.45 -9.16
CA GLY A 281 5.31 2.00 -8.96
C GLY A 281 5.27 1.60 -7.49
N PHE A 282 4.72 0.41 -7.22
CA PHE A 282 4.66 -0.15 -5.88
C PHE A 282 5.79 -1.17 -5.64
N ILE A 283 5.76 -2.31 -6.32
CA ILE A 283 6.83 -3.34 -6.32
C ILE A 283 7.75 -3.13 -7.52
N PHE A 284 7.18 -2.98 -8.72
CA PHE A 284 7.94 -2.97 -9.96
C PHE A 284 8.05 -1.57 -10.57
N SER A 285 9.27 -1.17 -10.92
CA SER A 285 9.55 0.15 -11.53
C SER A 285 9.50 0.13 -13.06
N PHE A 286 9.26 -1.03 -13.67
CA PHE A 286 9.07 -1.09 -15.11
C PHE A 286 7.77 -0.40 -15.54
N TRP A 287 6.74 -0.31 -14.68
CA TRP A 287 5.55 0.50 -14.98
C TRP A 287 5.90 1.97 -15.17
N ASP A 288 6.77 2.50 -14.32
CA ASP A 288 7.28 3.85 -14.45
C ASP A 288 8.14 4.03 -15.70
N ARG A 289 8.90 3.00 -16.10
CA ARG A 289 9.64 3.03 -17.37
C ARG A 289 8.69 3.13 -18.55
N LEU A 290 7.61 2.34 -18.55
CA LEU A 290 6.60 2.35 -19.61
C LEU A 290 5.85 3.69 -19.67
N ALA A 291 5.59 4.31 -18.52
CA ALA A 291 4.92 5.60 -18.44
C ALA A 291 5.84 6.83 -18.58
N GLY A 292 7.16 6.63 -18.69
CA GLY A 292 8.14 7.73 -18.75
C GLY A 292 8.32 8.49 -17.42
N THR A 293 7.94 7.88 -16.30
CA THR A 293 7.95 8.46 -14.95
C THR A 293 9.08 7.90 -14.09
N LEU A 294 9.92 7.01 -14.63
CA LEU A 294 11.04 6.41 -13.89
C LEU A 294 12.14 7.46 -13.60
N TYR A 295 12.52 7.57 -12.34
CA TYR A 295 13.69 8.32 -11.88
C TYR A 295 14.48 7.49 -10.86
N VAL A 296 15.75 7.22 -11.14
CA VAL A 296 16.62 6.47 -10.22
C VAL A 296 17.58 7.45 -9.53
N PRO A 297 17.43 7.72 -8.22
CA PRO A 297 18.28 8.68 -7.51
C PRO A 297 19.73 8.23 -7.45
N ARG A 298 20.65 9.20 -7.47
CA ARG A 298 22.06 8.94 -7.15
C ARG A 298 22.22 8.62 -5.66
N PRO A 299 23.14 7.73 -5.25
CA PRO A 299 23.28 7.31 -3.85
C PRO A 299 23.53 8.44 -2.83
N ASP A 300 24.01 9.59 -3.27
CA ASP A 300 24.34 10.77 -2.47
C ASP A 300 23.34 11.93 -2.66
N GLU A 301 22.29 11.72 -3.45
CA GLU A 301 21.25 12.70 -3.72
C GLU A 301 20.51 13.08 -2.45
N ARG A 302 20.19 14.37 -2.31
CA ARG A 302 19.48 14.91 -1.15
C ARG A 302 18.33 15.76 -1.63
N PHE A 303 17.22 15.63 -0.92
CA PHE A 303 16.00 16.37 -1.17
C PHE A 303 15.24 16.56 0.13
N GLU A 304 14.39 17.58 0.14
CA GLU A 304 13.38 17.78 1.17
C GLU A 304 12.09 17.10 0.74
N VAL A 305 11.23 16.76 1.71
CA VAL A 305 9.93 16.12 1.50
C VAL A 305 8.81 17.01 2.03
N GLY A 306 7.63 16.90 1.45
CA GLY A 306 6.45 17.67 1.86
C GLY A 306 5.80 18.41 0.70
N LEU A 307 5.03 19.45 1.05
CA LEU A 307 4.40 20.38 0.12
C LEU A 307 4.75 21.80 0.57
N PRO A 308 5.83 22.43 0.06
CA PRO A 308 6.36 23.67 0.63
C PRO A 308 5.34 24.81 0.60
N ASP A 309 4.59 24.94 -0.50
CA ASP A 309 3.59 26.00 -0.69
C ASP A 309 2.26 25.74 0.04
N GLU A 310 2.09 24.55 0.64
CA GLU A 310 0.84 24.13 1.29
C GLU A 310 1.06 23.50 2.68
N ALA A 311 2.26 23.63 3.26
CA ALA A 311 2.60 22.96 4.51
C ALA A 311 1.64 23.34 5.65
N ASP A 312 1.26 24.62 5.74
CA ASP A 312 0.32 25.15 6.74
C ASP A 312 -1.11 24.59 6.60
N ARG A 313 -1.45 24.01 5.44
CA ARG A 313 -2.77 23.44 5.16
C ARG A 313 -2.98 22.04 5.74
N PHE A 314 -1.95 21.37 6.27
CA PHE A 314 -2.00 19.97 6.74
C PHE A 314 -1.44 19.78 8.16
N GLN A 315 -1.89 20.59 9.13
CA GLN A 315 -1.31 20.65 10.48
C GLN A 315 -2.18 19.97 11.56
N SER A 316 -3.40 19.55 11.25
CA SER A 316 -4.32 18.90 12.20
C SER A 316 -5.12 17.75 11.58
N LEU A 317 -5.73 16.91 12.42
CA LEU A 317 -6.61 15.82 11.93
C LEU A 317 -7.79 16.35 11.12
N TRP A 318 -8.35 17.49 11.51
CA TRP A 318 -9.41 18.15 10.75
C TRP A 318 -8.92 18.52 9.35
N ASP A 319 -7.71 19.05 9.27
CA ASP A 319 -7.09 19.40 8.00
C ASP A 319 -6.85 18.16 7.12
N LEU A 320 -6.43 17.05 7.71
CA LEU A 320 -6.21 15.81 6.95
C LEU A 320 -7.51 15.17 6.45
N TYR A 321 -8.60 15.21 7.22
CA TYR A 321 -9.85 14.53 6.84
C TYR A 321 -10.83 15.41 6.05
N VAL A 322 -10.94 16.70 6.39
CA VAL A 322 -12.07 17.52 5.93
C VAL A 322 -11.67 18.51 4.84
N ARG A 323 -10.52 19.18 4.97
CA ARG A 323 -10.09 20.18 3.98
C ARG A 323 -9.98 19.64 2.55
N PRO A 324 -9.51 18.40 2.29
CA PRO A 324 -9.43 17.85 0.95
C PRO A 324 -10.76 17.93 0.19
N PHE A 325 -11.90 17.70 0.85
CA PHE A 325 -13.21 17.78 0.20
C PHE A 325 -13.52 19.17 -0.36
N GLY A 326 -13.23 20.22 0.42
CA GLY A 326 -13.45 21.60 -0.02
C GLY A 326 -12.53 21.99 -1.17
N ALA A 327 -11.27 21.54 -1.15
CA ALA A 327 -10.32 21.79 -2.21
C ALA A 327 -10.64 20.99 -3.49
N ALA A 328 -10.99 19.71 -3.35
CA ALA A 328 -11.45 18.85 -4.44
C ALA A 328 -12.70 19.41 -5.13
N THR A 329 -13.65 19.95 -4.35
CA THR A 329 -14.85 20.63 -4.89
C THR A 329 -14.45 21.85 -5.72
N ARG A 330 -13.52 22.69 -5.25
CA ARG A 330 -13.02 23.83 -6.03
C ARG A 330 -12.32 23.37 -7.30
N ALA A 331 -11.50 22.33 -7.24
CA ALA A 331 -10.81 21.76 -8.40
C ALA A 331 -11.80 21.22 -9.45
N LEU A 332 -12.91 20.61 -9.01
CA LEU A 332 -13.94 20.08 -9.89
C LEU A 332 -14.68 21.18 -10.68
N PHE A 333 -14.91 22.33 -10.05
CA PHE A 333 -15.65 23.47 -10.64
C PHE A 333 -14.74 24.58 -11.19
N ALA A 334 -13.42 24.39 -11.18
CA ALA A 334 -12.49 25.36 -11.73
C ALA A 334 -12.71 25.50 -13.26
N PRO A 335 -12.72 26.74 -13.81
CA PRO A 335 -12.83 26.94 -15.25
C PRO A 335 -11.71 26.18 -15.98
N ARG A 336 -12.06 25.41 -17.02
CA ARG A 336 -11.08 24.74 -17.89
C ARG A 336 -10.23 25.80 -18.60
N GLY A 337 -9.09 26.15 -18.00
CA GLY A 337 -8.21 27.23 -18.46
C GLY A 337 -7.33 27.84 -17.37
N SER A 338 -7.69 27.69 -16.08
CA SER A 338 -6.85 28.15 -14.95
C SER A 338 -5.92 27.07 -14.39
N ALA A 339 -5.89 25.87 -14.99
CA ALA A 339 -5.11 24.71 -14.53
C ALA A 339 -3.65 24.70 -15.06
N GLY A 340 -3.11 25.85 -15.43
CA GLY A 340 -1.72 26.02 -15.81
C GLY A 340 -1.06 27.04 -14.89
N THR A 341 -0.57 26.58 -13.73
CA THR A 341 0.52 27.20 -12.92
C THR A 341 0.78 26.48 -11.58
N GLY A 342 0.11 25.37 -11.24
CA GLY A 342 0.21 24.76 -9.89
C GLY A 342 0.67 23.30 -9.81
N LEU A 343 1.04 22.67 -10.93
CA LEU A 343 1.84 21.45 -10.92
C LEU A 343 3.28 21.88 -11.20
N GLY A 344 3.78 22.70 -10.27
CA GLY A 344 5.18 23.06 -10.20
C GLY A 344 5.91 21.93 -9.56
#